data_AF-A0A120FRL2-F1
#
_entry.id   AF-A0A120FRL2-F1
#
_cell.length_a   1.000
_cell.length_b   1.000
_cell.length_c   1.000
_cell.angle_alpha   90.00
_cell.angle_beta   90.00
_cell.angle_gamma   90.00
#
_symmetry.space_group_name_H-M   'P 1'
#
loop_
_entity.id
_entity.type
_entity.pdbx_description
1 polymer ?
#
loop_
_entity_poly.entity_id
_entity_poly.type
_entity_poly.pdbx_seq_one_letter_code
_entity_poly.pdbx_strand_id
1 'polypeptide(L)'
;MTGKQSRNGSLADNHILAAVRQIKAFAKNPALDCGCSTVVGQVLVSLVPKQRAAVVQELFLSAMRQRDKVSTLMELLKELDQFGPATEIGEVEEAALIFDDLAQQARLGSQLLRAFAFNRNDVLAPSTKHVEVQEALS
;
A
#
# COMPACT_ATOMS: atom_id res chain seq x y z
N MET A 1 34.26 0.52 -27.36
CA MET A 1 33.91 1.29 -26.15
C MET A 1 32.52 0.87 -25.69
N THR A 2 32.39 0.68 -24.37
CA THR A 2 31.25 0.29 -23.49
C THR A 2 29.89 0.91 -23.85
N GLY A 3 28.71 0.38 -23.47
CA GLY A 3 28.31 -0.70 -22.55
C GLY A 3 26.77 -0.89 -22.67
N LYS A 4 26.23 -2.11 -22.60
CA LYS A 4 25.79 -2.82 -21.38
C LYS A 4 24.95 -1.96 -20.41
N GLN A 5 23.90 -1.30 -20.90
CA GLN A 5 22.99 -0.49 -20.08
C GLN A 5 21.53 -0.66 -20.54
N SER A 6 20.93 -1.82 -20.26
CA SER A 6 19.47 -2.02 -20.48
C SER A 6 18.88 -3.16 -19.65
N ARG A 7 19.67 -4.21 -19.33
CA ARG A 7 19.16 -5.35 -18.52
C ARG A 7 18.93 -5.03 -17.04
N ASN A 8 19.66 -4.09 -16.46
CA ASN A 8 19.53 -3.78 -15.03
C ASN A 8 18.27 -2.95 -14.67
N GLY A 9 17.71 -2.18 -15.62
CA GLY A 9 16.47 -1.43 -15.40
C GLY A 9 15.27 -2.36 -15.22
N SER A 10 15.11 -3.31 -16.15
CA SER A 10 14.03 -4.30 -16.11
C SER A 10 14.02 -5.15 -14.83
N LEU A 11 15.19 -5.58 -14.35
CA LEU A 11 15.30 -6.33 -13.10
C LEU A 11 14.90 -5.47 -11.88
N ALA A 12 15.37 -4.22 -11.80
CA ALA A 12 15.01 -3.32 -10.71
C ALA A 12 13.51 -3.00 -10.68
N ASP A 13 12.89 -2.80 -11.85
CA ASP A 13 11.45 -2.53 -11.97
C ASP A 13 10.60 -3.74 -11.57
N ASN A 14 11.05 -4.95 -11.93
CA ASN A 14 10.40 -6.20 -11.52
C ASN A 14 10.46 -6.41 -10.00
N HIS A 15 11.58 -6.07 -9.35
CA HIS A 15 11.70 -6.15 -7.88
C HIS A 15 10.78 -5.15 -7.17
N ILE A 16 10.65 -3.92 -7.70
CA ILE A 16 9.72 -2.92 -7.18
C ILE A 16 8.27 -3.42 -7.32
N LEU A 17 7.90 -3.93 -8.49
CA LEU A 17 6.56 -4.48 -8.73
C LEU A 17 6.24 -5.67 -7.82
N ALA A 18 7.20 -6.57 -7.61
CA ALA A 18 7.03 -7.72 -6.72
C ALA A 18 6.84 -7.28 -5.27
N ALA A 19 7.65 -6.34 -4.77
CA ALA A 19 7.52 -5.79 -3.42
C ALA A 19 6.16 -5.09 -3.23
N VAL A 20 5.74 -4.28 -4.19
CA VAL A 20 4.43 -3.60 -4.16
C VAL A 20 3.28 -4.62 -4.16
N ARG A 21 3.37 -5.69 -4.95
CA ARG A 21 2.36 -6.77 -4.96
C ARG A 21 2.29 -7.51 -3.63
N GLN A 22 3.43 -7.83 -3.03
CA GLN A 22 3.47 -8.49 -1.72
C GLN A 22 2.87 -7.60 -0.64
N ILE A 23 3.26 -6.32 -0.56
CA ILE A 23 2.70 -5.37 0.42
C ILE A 23 1.19 -5.21 0.22
N LYS A 24 0.72 -5.10 -1.03
CA LYS A 24 -0.73 -5.03 -1.34
C LYS A 24 -1.47 -6.32 -0.94
N ALA A 25 -0.86 -7.49 -1.08
CA ALA A 25 -1.46 -8.75 -0.67
C ALA A 25 -1.63 -8.85 0.86
N PHE A 26 -0.65 -8.36 1.63
CA PHE A 26 -0.74 -8.30 3.09
C PHE A 26 -1.79 -7.28 3.57
N ALA A 27 -1.91 -6.13 2.90
CA ALA A 27 -2.96 -5.17 3.20
C ALA A 27 -4.36 -5.79 3.03
N LYS A 28 -4.60 -6.51 1.92
CA LYS A 28 -5.90 -7.11 1.61
C LYS A 28 -6.47 -8.11 2.62
N ASN A 29 -5.67 -8.62 3.57
CA ASN A 29 -6.10 -9.68 4.49
C ASN A 29 -6.07 -9.24 5.98
N PRO A 30 -7.12 -8.54 6.46
CA PRO A 30 -7.16 -7.96 7.81
C PRO A 30 -7.49 -8.97 8.93
N ALA A 31 -7.89 -10.20 8.61
CA ALA A 31 -8.11 -11.27 9.62
C ALA A 31 -6.79 -11.74 10.26
N LEU A 32 -5.67 -11.37 9.66
CA LEU A 32 -4.36 -11.51 10.24
C LEU A 32 -4.05 -10.20 10.95
N ASP A 33 -4.33 -10.16 12.25
CA ASP A 33 -3.61 -9.30 13.22
C ASP A 33 -2.14 -9.77 13.34
N CYS A 34 -1.56 -10.18 12.21
CA CYS A 34 -0.17 -10.54 12.09
C CYS A 34 0.62 -9.27 12.31
N GLY A 35 1.87 -9.36 12.77
CA GLY A 35 2.80 -8.25 12.71
C GLY A 35 3.13 -7.87 11.26
N CYS A 36 2.14 -7.50 10.44
CA CYS A 36 2.23 -7.28 9.01
C CYS A 36 3.07 -6.01 8.72
N SER A 37 3.22 -5.11 9.71
CA SER A 37 4.26 -4.06 9.71
C SER A 37 5.67 -4.66 9.63
N THR A 38 5.94 -5.73 10.36
CA THR A 38 7.22 -6.47 10.35
C THR A 38 7.49 -7.07 8.98
N VAL A 39 6.47 -7.66 8.33
CA VAL A 39 6.63 -8.28 7.01
C VAL A 39 6.84 -7.23 5.92
N VAL A 40 6.10 -6.13 5.96
CA VAL A 40 6.31 -4.97 5.05
C VAL A 40 7.72 -4.40 5.24
N GLY A 41 8.19 -4.27 6.49
CA GLY A 41 9.55 -3.85 6.81
C GLY A 41 10.61 -4.79 6.24
N GLN A 42 10.44 -6.10 6.39
CA GLN A 42 11.37 -7.11 5.85
C GLN A 42 11.48 -7.07 4.32
N VAL A 43 10.35 -6.95 3.62
CA VAL A 43 10.34 -6.82 2.14
C VAL A 43 11.12 -5.59 1.71
N LEU A 44 11.01 -4.48 2.43
CA LEU A 44 11.68 -3.23 2.07
C LEU A 44 13.16 -3.20 2.47
N VAL A 45 13.55 -3.86 3.57
CA VAL A 45 14.96 -4.04 3.95
C VAL A 45 15.75 -4.78 2.86
N SER A 46 15.10 -5.63 2.08
CA SER A 46 15.72 -6.32 0.93
C SER A 46 16.00 -5.41 -0.29
N LEU A 47 15.46 -4.18 -0.30
CA LEU A 47 15.59 -3.25 -1.44
C LEU A 47 16.70 -2.22 -1.20
N VAL A 48 17.33 -1.76 -2.28
CA VAL A 48 18.27 -0.62 -2.20
C VAL A 48 17.51 0.69 -1.93
N PRO A 49 18.15 1.74 -1.36
CA PRO A 49 17.46 2.96 -0.94
C PRO A 49 16.61 3.62 -2.05
N LYS A 50 17.10 3.66 -3.29
CA LYS A 50 16.35 4.20 -4.44
C LYS A 50 15.07 3.41 -4.74
N GLN A 51 15.12 2.09 -4.61
CA GLN A 51 13.95 1.21 -4.78
C GLN A 51 12.96 1.37 -3.63
N ARG A 52 13.45 1.55 -2.38
CA ARG A 52 12.57 1.83 -1.23
C ARG A 52 11.80 3.13 -1.41
N ALA A 53 12.46 4.21 -1.83
CA ALA A 53 11.80 5.49 -2.11
C ALA A 53 10.71 5.34 -3.19
N ALA A 54 10.98 4.59 -4.26
CA ALA A 54 10.00 4.30 -5.31
C ALA A 54 8.79 3.49 -4.77
N VAL A 55 9.03 2.47 -3.93
CA VAL A 55 7.94 1.69 -3.32
C VAL A 55 7.10 2.55 -2.38
N VAL A 56 7.72 3.38 -1.52
CA VAL A 56 7.00 4.30 -0.63
C VAL A 56 6.12 5.27 -1.45
N GLN A 57 6.65 5.85 -2.52
CA GLN A 57 5.87 6.71 -3.40
C GLN A 57 4.69 5.95 -4.05
N GLU A 58 4.90 4.72 -4.50
CA GLU A 58 3.85 3.91 -5.12
C GLU A 58 2.76 3.48 -4.12
N LEU A 59 3.09 3.29 -2.83
CA LEU A 59 2.11 3.06 -1.77
C LEU A 59 1.18 4.26 -1.61
N PHE A 60 1.74 5.48 -1.58
CA PHE A 60 0.95 6.71 -1.49
C PHE A 60 0.05 6.90 -2.72
N LEU A 61 0.61 6.75 -3.93
CA LEU A 61 -0.16 6.84 -5.17
C LEU A 61 -1.27 5.77 -5.22
N SER A 62 -1.00 4.55 -4.75
CA SER A 62 -2.00 3.49 -4.67
C SER A 62 -3.14 3.82 -3.71
N ALA A 63 -2.86 4.50 -2.60
CA ALA A 63 -3.87 4.99 -1.67
C ALA A 63 -4.73 6.08 -2.31
N MET A 64 -4.12 7.02 -3.05
CA MET A 64 -4.86 8.04 -3.80
C MET A 64 -5.79 7.41 -4.84
N ARG A 65 -5.35 6.36 -5.55
CA ARG A 65 -6.23 5.61 -6.45
C ARG A 65 -7.41 4.94 -5.73
N GLN A 66 -7.27 4.52 -4.46
CA GLN A 66 -8.41 4.00 -3.70
C GLN A 66 -9.39 5.13 -3.33
N ARG A 67 -8.88 6.32 -2.97
CA ARG A 67 -9.73 7.51 -2.76
C ARG A 67 -10.55 7.83 -4.00
N ASP A 68 -9.95 7.79 -5.19
CA ASP A 68 -10.65 8.09 -6.43
C ASP A 68 -11.79 7.08 -6.69
N LYS A 69 -11.55 5.79 -6.45
CA LYS A 69 -12.61 4.77 -6.50
C LYS A 69 -13.72 5.01 -5.48
N VAL A 70 -13.37 5.36 -4.24
CA VAL A 70 -14.36 5.71 -3.21
C VAL A 70 -15.22 6.89 -3.69
N SER A 71 -14.60 7.91 -4.29
CA SER A 71 -15.34 9.03 -4.86
C SER A 71 -16.32 8.56 -5.94
N THR A 72 -15.90 7.69 -6.86
CA THR A 72 -16.80 7.14 -7.88
C THR A 72 -17.96 6.35 -7.28
N LEU A 73 -17.70 5.51 -6.28
CA LEU A 73 -18.77 4.75 -5.59
C LEU A 73 -19.74 5.67 -4.86
N MET A 74 -19.25 6.76 -4.25
CA MET A 74 -20.11 7.77 -3.63
C MET A 74 -20.99 8.51 -4.65
N GLU A 75 -20.50 8.73 -5.87
CA GLU A 75 -21.32 9.31 -6.94
C GLU A 75 -22.44 8.36 -7.37
N LEU A 76 -22.16 7.05 -7.50
CA LEU A 76 -23.20 6.04 -7.78
C LEU A 76 -24.25 6.00 -6.66
N LEU A 77 -23.83 6.12 -5.40
CA LEU A 77 -24.75 6.12 -4.27
C LEU A 77 -25.71 7.33 -4.24
N LYS A 78 -25.50 8.37 -5.06
CA LYS A 78 -26.48 9.45 -5.19
C LYS A 78 -27.77 9.01 -5.86
N GLU A 79 -27.75 7.90 -6.61
CA GLU A 79 -28.96 7.33 -7.23
C GLU A 79 -29.98 6.88 -6.17
N LEU A 80 -29.53 6.60 -4.94
CA LEU A 80 -30.41 6.25 -3.82
C LEU A 80 -31.34 7.39 -3.42
N ASP A 81 -31.04 8.64 -3.77
CA ASP A 81 -31.95 9.78 -3.54
C ASP A 81 -33.28 9.61 -4.32
N GLN A 82 -33.28 8.76 -5.34
CA GLN A 82 -34.45 8.44 -6.16
C GLN A 82 -35.22 7.22 -5.63
N PHE A 83 -34.69 6.54 -4.60
CA PHE A 83 -35.34 5.36 -4.03
C PHE A 83 -36.63 5.76 -3.31
N GLY A 84 -37.63 4.89 -3.38
CA GLY A 84 -38.92 5.09 -2.76
C GLY A 84 -39.64 3.78 -2.48
N PRO A 85 -40.90 3.83 -2.05
CA PRO A 85 -41.67 2.64 -1.67
C PRO A 85 -41.85 1.61 -2.80
N ALA A 86 -41.63 1.99 -4.07
CA ALA A 86 -41.76 1.15 -5.25
C ALA A 86 -40.41 0.67 -5.82
N THR A 87 -39.28 1.02 -5.20
CA THR A 87 -37.94 0.59 -5.62
C THR A 87 -37.85 -0.93 -5.64
N GLU A 88 -37.23 -1.46 -6.68
CA GLU A 88 -37.09 -2.91 -6.82
C GLU A 88 -36.08 -3.46 -5.82
N ILE A 89 -36.35 -4.66 -5.29
CA ILE A 89 -35.47 -5.30 -4.31
C ILE A 89 -34.05 -5.49 -4.86
N GLY A 90 -33.93 -5.76 -6.17
CA GLY A 90 -32.63 -5.86 -6.84
C GLY A 90 -31.82 -4.56 -6.80
N GLU A 91 -32.46 -3.39 -6.93
CA GLU A 91 -31.80 -2.09 -6.83
C GLU A 91 -31.28 -1.84 -5.40
N VAL A 92 -32.04 -2.28 -4.40
CA VAL A 92 -31.63 -2.20 -2.98
C VAL A 92 -30.45 -3.13 -2.69
N GLU A 93 -30.47 -4.36 -3.23
CA GLU A 93 -29.36 -5.30 -3.11
C GLU A 93 -28.09 -4.79 -3.80
N GLU A 94 -28.21 -4.20 -4.99
CA GLU A 94 -27.08 -3.58 -5.70
C GLU A 94 -26.50 -2.40 -4.90
N ALA A 95 -27.36 -1.52 -4.36
CA ALA A 95 -26.91 -0.44 -3.49
C ALA A 95 -26.14 -0.93 -2.26
N ALA A 96 -26.57 -2.05 -1.66
CA ALA A 96 -25.83 -2.67 -0.55
C ALA A 96 -24.44 -3.15 -0.97
N LEU A 97 -24.29 -3.74 -2.17
CA LEU A 97 -22.99 -4.15 -2.71
C LEU A 97 -22.05 -2.95 -2.94
N ILE A 98 -22.59 -1.81 -3.38
CA ILE A 98 -21.80 -0.58 -3.54
C ILE A 98 -21.23 -0.10 -2.19
N PHE A 99 -22.00 -0.20 -1.11
CA PHE A 99 -21.49 0.11 0.24
C PHE A 99 -20.37 -0.85 0.68
N ASP A 100 -20.51 -2.15 0.40
CA ASP A 100 -19.47 -3.14 0.69
C ASP A 100 -18.16 -2.85 -0.05
N ASP A 101 -18.27 -2.50 -1.34
CA ASP A 101 -17.14 -2.09 -2.17
C ASP A 101 -16.49 -0.81 -1.66
N LEU A 102 -17.28 0.17 -1.24
CA LEU A 102 -16.79 1.42 -0.64
C LEU A 102 -15.98 1.12 0.63
N ALA A 103 -16.54 0.31 1.53
CA ALA A 103 -15.87 -0.11 2.75
C ALA A 103 -14.57 -0.86 2.43
N GLN A 104 -14.56 -1.72 1.40
CA GLN A 104 -13.35 -2.41 0.95
C GLN A 104 -12.29 -1.43 0.44
N GLN A 105 -12.63 -0.51 -0.47
CA GLN A 105 -11.65 0.45 -1.00
C GLN A 105 -11.11 1.40 0.09
N ALA A 106 -11.97 1.85 1.01
CA ALA A 106 -11.56 2.67 2.15
C ALA A 106 -10.58 1.94 3.07
N ARG A 107 -10.85 0.66 3.39
CA ARG A 107 -9.94 -0.19 4.17
C ARG A 107 -8.58 -0.35 3.48
N LEU A 108 -8.56 -0.62 2.18
CA LEU A 108 -7.32 -0.74 1.40
C LEU A 108 -6.52 0.57 1.39
N GLY A 109 -7.20 1.71 1.20
CA GLY A 109 -6.57 3.03 1.27
C GLY A 109 -5.92 3.28 2.64
N SER A 110 -6.63 2.99 3.72
CA SER A 110 -6.11 3.12 5.09
C SER A 110 -4.85 2.28 5.32
N GLN A 111 -4.86 1.02 4.89
CA GLN A 111 -3.72 0.11 5.06
C GLN A 111 -2.50 0.55 4.25
N LEU A 112 -2.71 1.03 3.01
CA LEU A 112 -1.64 1.57 2.18
C LEU A 112 -1.00 2.82 2.82
N LEU A 113 -1.80 3.70 3.43
CA LEU A 113 -1.30 4.87 4.15
C LEU A 113 -0.56 4.50 5.43
N ARG A 114 -1.03 3.48 6.18
CA ARG A 114 -0.31 2.95 7.35
C ARG A 114 1.05 2.38 6.94
N ALA A 115 1.10 1.60 5.85
CA ALA A 115 2.34 1.09 5.30
C ALA A 115 3.25 2.25 4.84
N PHE A 116 2.73 3.26 4.16
CA PHE A 116 3.49 4.45 3.80
C PHE A 116 4.11 5.15 5.02
N ALA A 117 3.31 5.39 6.07
CA ALA A 117 3.74 6.09 7.29
C ALA A 117 4.84 5.32 8.02
N PHE A 118 4.67 4.01 8.20
CA PHE A 118 5.68 3.13 8.80
C PHE A 118 7.03 3.26 8.08
N ASN A 119 7.01 3.18 6.75
CA ASN A 119 8.23 3.18 5.94
C ASN A 119 8.88 4.56 5.77
N ARG A 120 8.10 5.64 5.84
CA ARG A 120 8.65 6.99 5.81
C ARG A 120 9.49 7.27 7.06
N ASN A 121 9.08 6.76 8.21
CA ASN A 121 9.83 6.91 9.46
C ASN A 121 11.16 6.14 9.42
N ASP A 122 11.20 4.94 8.84
CA ASP A 122 12.43 4.16 8.65
C ASP A 122 13.44 4.84 7.70
N VAL A 123 12.96 5.58 6.69
CA VAL A 123 13.85 6.35 5.79
C VAL A 123 14.43 7.59 6.49
N LEU A 124 13.68 8.22 7.38
CA LEU A 124 14.09 9.43 8.11
C LEU A 124 14.94 9.13 9.35
N ALA A 125 14.85 7.91 9.89
CA ALA A 125 15.72 7.40 10.95
C ALA A 125 16.67 6.33 10.37
N PRO A 126 17.65 6.68 9.53
CA PRO A 126 18.72 5.75 9.23
C PRO A 126 19.40 5.43 10.56
N SER A 127 19.35 4.16 10.96
CA SER A 127 19.87 3.69 12.24
C SER A 127 21.27 4.28 12.52
N THR A 128 21.34 5.24 13.42
CA THR A 128 22.52 5.53 14.23
C THR A 128 22.73 4.33 15.16
N LYS A 129 23.24 3.24 14.57
CA LYS A 129 23.91 2.16 15.30
C LYS A 129 25.28 1.96 14.64
N HIS A 130 26.11 3.00 14.70
CA HIS A 130 27.54 2.82 14.60
C HIS A 130 28.05 2.33 15.96
N VAL A 131 28.53 1.08 15.95
CA VAL A 131 29.82 0.67 16.52
C VAL A 131 30.35 1.56 17.64
N GLU A 132 30.24 1.09 18.88
CA GLU A 132 31.17 1.46 19.95
C GLU A 132 31.15 0.40 21.05
N VAL A 133 31.79 -0.74 20.80
CA VAL A 133 32.42 -1.54 21.87
C VAL A 133 33.68 -2.18 21.31
N GLN A 134 34.77 -1.40 21.21
CA GLN A 134 36.13 -1.95 21.26
C GLN A 134 37.11 -0.86 21.70
N GLU A 135 37.29 -0.70 23.01
CA GLU A 135 38.58 -0.51 23.68
C GLU A 135 38.34 -0.20 25.16
N ALA A 136 38.39 -1.25 25.99
CA ALA A 136 38.78 -1.13 27.38
C ALA A 136 39.23 -2.51 27.84
N LEU A 137 40.54 -2.74 27.84
CA LEU A 137 41.33 -3.40 28.88
C LEU A 137 42.73 -3.66 28.31
N SER A 138 43.59 -2.65 28.49
CA SER A 138 44.98 -2.87 28.88
C SER A 138 45.03 -3.45 30.29
#